data_AF-A0AAJ2H3N8-F1
#
_entry.id   AF-A0AAJ2H3N8-F1
#
_cell.length_a   1.000
_cell.length_b   1.000
_cell.length_c   1.000
_cell.angle_alpha   90.00
_cell.angle_beta   90.00
_cell.angle_gamma   90.00
#
_symmetry.space_group_name_H-M   'P 1'
#
loop_
_entity.id
_entity.type
_entity.pdbx_description
1 polymer ?
#
loop_
_entity_poly.entity_id
_entity_poly.type
_entity_poly.pdbx_seq_one_letter_code
_entity_poly.pdbx_strand_id
1 'polypeptide(L)' 'MPVANQISNKVVISQPMYFPWIGILEQIRLADVFVFYDDVQFTKGFFNRVQIKTINGIRWMTIPLR' A
#
# COMPACT_ATOMS: atom_id res chain seq x y z
N MET A 1 25.53 29.98 11.28
CA MET A 1 24.29 29.82 12.06
C MET A 1 23.79 28.40 11.82
N PRO A 2 23.55 27.56 12.84
CA PRO A 2 23.06 26.20 12.63
C PRO A 2 21.57 26.26 12.26
N VAL A 3 21.22 25.66 11.12
CA VAL A 3 19.82 25.44 10.73
C VAL A 3 19.27 24.37 11.67
N ALA A 4 18.17 24.66 12.36
CA ALA A 4 17.48 23.69 13.20
C ALA A 4 17.16 22.45 12.37
N ASN A 5 17.68 21.29 12.77
CA ASN A 5 17.40 20.02 12.13
C ASN A 5 15.94 19.67 12.48
N GLN A 6 15.02 20.01 11.59
CA GLN A 6 13.61 19.71 11.77
C GLN A 6 13.45 18.19 11.68
N ILE A 7 13.19 17.52 12.80
CA ILE A 7 12.94 16.08 12.84
C ILE A 7 11.64 15.85 12.06
N SER A 8 11.75 15.38 10.82
CA SER A 8 10.59 14.95 10.05
C SER A 8 10.11 13.63 10.64
N ASN A 9 8.92 13.62 11.24
CA ASN A 9 8.25 12.38 11.66
C ASN A 9 7.19 12.04 10.62
N LYS A 10 7.60 11.35 9.54
CA LYS A 10 6.70 10.89 8.48
C LYS A 10 6.09 9.56 8.89
N VAL A 11 4.78 9.59 9.13
CA VAL A 11 3.99 8.40 9.44
C VAL A 11 3.14 8.05 8.24
N VAL A 12 3.20 6.79 7.81
CA VAL A 12 2.31 6.23 6.80
C VAL A 12 1.40 5.22 7.48
N ILE A 13 0.09 5.39 7.32
CA ILE A 13 -0.93 4.46 7.81
C ILE A 13 -1.67 3.96 6.59
N SER A 14 -1.62 2.65 6.33
CA SER A 14 -2.19 2.10 5.10
C SER A 14 -2.94 0.81 5.35
N GLN A 15 -4.11 0.69 4.71
CA GLN A 15 -4.86 -0.55 4.65
C GLN A 15 -4.14 -1.53 3.72
N PRO A 16 -4.00 -2.81 4.12
CA PRO A 16 -3.40 -3.81 3.27
C PRO A 16 -4.15 -4.00 1.95
N MET A 17 -3.39 -4.15 0.87
CA MET A 17 -3.87 -4.57 -0.44
C MET A 17 -3.39 -6.00 -0.72
N TYR A 18 -4.14 -6.73 -1.55
CA TYR A 18 -3.80 -8.10 -1.94
C TYR A 18 -2.38 -8.22 -2.51
N PHE A 19 -1.99 -7.28 -3.37
CA PHE A 19 -0.63 -7.18 -3.87
C PHE A 19 -0.11 -5.75 -3.67
N PRO A 20 1.03 -5.56 -2.98
CA PRO A 20 1.63 -4.25 -2.85
C PRO A 20 2.13 -3.77 -4.21
N TRP A 21 1.81 -2.53 -4.57
CA TRP A 21 2.31 -1.86 -5.77
C TRP A 21 3.52 -0.98 -5.45
N ILE A 22 4.24 -0.51 -6.47
CA ILE A 22 5.52 0.18 -6.27
C ILE A 22 5.44 1.40 -5.34
N GLY A 23 4.33 2.14 -5.33
CA GLY A 23 4.18 3.32 -4.48
C GLY A 23 4.00 2.99 -3.00
N ILE A 24 3.43 1.85 -2.62
CA ILE A 24 3.40 1.47 -1.20
C ILE A 24 4.81 1.13 -0.71
N LEU A 25 5.67 0.56 -1.56
CA LEU A 25 7.07 0.28 -1.23
C LEU A 25 7.88 1.58 -1.08
N GLU A 26 7.62 2.56 -1.95
CA GLU A 26 8.22 3.88 -1.83
C GLU A 26 7.77 4.60 -0.55
N GLN A 27 6.48 4.51 -0.21
CA GLN A 27 5.96 5.05 1.05
C GLN A 27 6.60 4.38 2.27
N ILE A 28 6.74 3.05 2.27
CA ILE A 28 7.45 2.32 3.33
C ILE A 28 8.91 2.80 3.44
N ARG A 29 9.58 3.02 2.30
CA ARG A 29 10.97 3.51 2.27
C ARG A 29 11.10 4.93 2.83
N LEU A 30 10.11 5.79 2.59
CA LEU A 30 10.16 7.22 2.95
C LEU A 30 9.62 7.53 4.35
N ALA A 31 8.88 6.59 4.95
CA ALA A 31 8.27 6.72 6.27
C ALA A 31 9.27 6.42 7.38
N ASP A 32 9.17 7.18 8.47
CA ASP A 32 9.87 6.90 9.72
C ASP A 32 9.09 5.83 10.53
N VAL A 33 7.75 5.85 10.41
CA VAL A 33 6.86 4.83 10.99
C VAL A 33 5.84 4.40 9.94
N PHE A 34 5.72 3.10 9.71
CA PHE A 34 4.67 2.51 8.88
C PHE A 34 3.70 1.71 9.76
N VAL A 35 2.42 2.05 9.71
CA VAL A 35 1.34 1.38 10.43
C VAL A 35 0.55 0.53 9.45
N PHE A 36 0.56 -0.77 9.70
CA PHE A 36 -0.27 -1.74 8.99
C PHE A 36 -1.68 -1.72 9.60
N TYR A 37 -2.63 -1.10 8.90
CA TYR A 37 -3.97 -0.83 9.44
C TYR A 37 -4.96 -1.89 8.92
N ASP A 38 -4.97 -3.05 9.57
CA ASP A 38 -5.76 -4.22 9.18
C ASP A 38 -7.16 -4.26 9.83
N ASP A 39 -7.34 -3.64 10.99
CA ASP A 39 -8.63 -3.51 11.68
C ASP A 39 -9.51 -2.39 11.08
N VAL A 40 -9.91 -2.58 9.83
CA VAL A 40 -10.79 -1.65 9.09
C VAL A 40 -11.86 -2.37 8.32
N GLN A 41 -12.98 -1.68 8.09
CA GLN A 41 -14.02 -2.19 7.22
C GLN A 41 -13.46 -2.44 5.81
N PHE A 42 -13.61 -3.69 5.35
CA PHE A 42 -13.14 -4.09 4.03
C PHE A 42 -13.88 -3.33 2.92
N THR A 43 -13.13 -2.69 2.02
CA THR A 43 -13.68 -1.98 0.86
C THR A 43 -13.44 -2.79 -0.42
N LYS A 44 -14.52 -3.17 -1.12
CA LYS A 44 -14.44 -3.85 -2.43
C LYS A 44 -13.81 -2.92 -3.46
N GLY A 45 -12.74 -3.36 -4.13
CA GLY A 45 -12.01 -2.50 -5.07
C GLY A 45 -10.66 -3.06 -5.44
N PHE A 46 -9.64 -2.20 -5.52
CA PHE A 46 -8.27 -2.61 -5.82
C PHE A 46 -7.60 -3.36 -4.66
N PHE A 47 -8.19 -3.33 -3.46
CA PHE A 47 -7.67 -4.03 -2.29
C PHE A 47 -7.75 -5.56 -2.40
N ASN A 48 -8.73 -6.09 -3.13
CA ASN A 48 -8.91 -7.53 -3.31
C ASN A 48 -8.68 -8.03 -4.74
N ARG A 49 -8.23 -7.18 -5.66
CA ARG A 49 -7.91 -7.62 -7.02
C ARG A 49 -6.72 -6.87 -7.62
N VAL A 50 -5.94 -7.59 -8.39
CA VAL A 50 -4.77 -7.07 -9.12
C VAL A 50 -4.87 -7.45 -10.60
N GLN A 51 -4.37 -6.57 -11.47
CA GLN A 51 -4.22 -6.91 -12.88
C GLN A 51 -2.93 -7.68 -13.09
N ILE A 52 -3.02 -8.84 -13.74
CA ILE A 52 -1.87 -9.65 -14.10
C ILE A 52 -1.77 -9.73 -15.62
N LYS A 53 -0.54 -9.62 -16.13
CA LYS A 53 -0.25 -9.84 -17.55
C LYS A 53 -0.14 -11.36 -17.78
N THR A 54 -0.98 -11.88 -18.67
CA THR A 54 -0.94 -13.29 -19.09
C THR A 54 -0.56 -13.39 -20.55
N ILE A 55 -0.28 -14.61 -21.03
CA ILE A 55 -0.05 -14.90 -22.45
C ILE A 55 -1.24 -14.45 -23.34
N ASN A 56 -2.45 -14.41 -22.77
CA ASN A 56 -3.69 -14.06 -23.45
C ASN A 56 -4.17 -12.62 -23.15
N GLY A 57 -3.26 -11.74 -22.69
CA GLY A 57 -3.58 -10.35 -22.34
C GLY A 57 -3.72 -10.09 -20.84
N ILE A 58 -4.19 -8.90 -20.48
CA ILE A 58 -4.34 -8.46 -19.09
C ILE A 58 -5.64 -9.02 -18.52
N ARG A 59 -5.57 -9.67 -17.35
CA ARG A 59 -6.74 -10.19 -16.63
C ARG A 59 -6.75 -9.74 -15.18
N TRP A 60 -7.94 -9.64 -14.61
CA TRP A 60 -8.11 -9.40 -13.18
C TRP A 60 -7.99 -10.71 -12.41
N MET A 61 -7.12 -10.73 -11.40
CA MET A 61 -7.05 -11.77 -10.38
C MET A 61 -7.69 -11.21 -9.12
N THR A 62 -8.82 -11.77 -8.70
CA THR A 62 -9.62 -11.30 -7.57
C THR A 62 -9.64 -12.36 -6.47
N ILE A 63 -9.33 -11.98 -5.22
CA ILE A 63 -9.55 -12.85 -4.06
C ILE A 63 -11.07 -12.96 -3.81
N PRO A 64 -11.61 -14.19 -3.68
CA PRO A 64 -12.98 -14.40 -3.25
C PRO A 64 -13.17 -13.93 -1.80
N LEU A 65 -14.14 -13.04 -1.60
CA LEU A 65 -14.54 -12.54 -0.27
C LEU A 65 -15.69 -13.41 0.24
N ARG A 66 -15.73 -13.64 1.57
CA ARG A 66 -16.85 -14.30 2.24
C ARG A 66 -17.94 -13.30 2.62
#